data_AF-A0A942LIK0-F1
#
_entry.id   AF-A0A942LIK0-F1
#
_cell.length_a   1.000
_cell.length_b   1.000
_cell.length_c   1.000
_cell.angle_alpha   90.00
_cell.angle_beta   90.00
_cell.angle_gamma   90.00
#
_symmetry.space_group_name_H-M   'P 1'
#
loop_
_entity.id
_entity.type
_entity.pdbx_description
1 polymer ?
#
loop_
_entity_poly.entity_id
_entity_poly.type
_entity_poly.pdbx_seq_one_letter_code
_entity_poly.pdbx_strand_id
1 'polypeptide(L)'
;MKDIKIFIIIMIFLVNCKINIYALDTLAYVNVNNTYLVNSHTLEFQLRIQRNSEKWLKFVNGTFQFTFPQGITIDSNEFEIQLYQTDLPETVISGAGLPKKEYLIEYQKFDERFSITILGPENYIDCVDVPTDTSLLLGQFRLIKTGGDPIPNRIDWLTPQNYYQAVAYKIEIDSIESNVTWYYSDDNIDIHDGRNNTFSIGYDDRRPWGFELEDFWVRYAGQTNLQYGWSTRREINAVGYTVLRGYKFSDAQVLYTDTIGTFVDYDHYIADFLSQGISPTGFIYGDFDDQVQYRGGEYSYALWGRLINDEGFEFDSLLSIRDVPVPHAVIVQANATPNPFNISTKINYKLDDDVYLTAFVSDLLGKQVKFLTHPETGEKFDKLLMPMGEHYTIFNAPELASQGLYNIVLIAYPINDPTIEISRAVVKVQLVKDGVR
;
A
#
# COMPACT_ATOMS: atom_id res chain seq x y z
N MET A 1 -47.33 68.61 13.10
CA MET A 1 -46.12 68.62 13.97
C MET A 1 -46.16 67.63 15.13
N LYS A 2 -47.33 67.23 15.66
CA LYS A 2 -47.43 66.21 16.72
C LYS A 2 -47.06 64.81 16.22
N ASP A 3 -47.44 64.48 14.97
CA ASP A 3 -47.25 63.14 14.41
C ASP A 3 -45.79 62.83 14.04
N ILE A 4 -45.02 63.86 13.64
CA ILE A 4 -43.57 63.74 13.37
C ILE A 4 -42.79 63.43 14.66
N LYS A 5 -43.23 63.97 15.80
CA LYS A 5 -42.58 63.71 17.10
C LYS A 5 -42.80 62.26 17.56
N ILE A 6 -43.99 61.71 17.33
CA ILE A 6 -44.30 60.31 17.65
C ILE A 6 -43.48 59.37 16.75
N PHE A 7 -43.36 59.69 15.46
CA PHE A 7 -42.55 58.90 14.53
C PHE A 7 -41.06 58.89 14.90
N ILE A 8 -40.50 60.04 15.29
CA ILE A 8 -39.10 60.14 15.73
C ILE A 8 -38.88 59.39 17.06
N ILE A 9 -39.83 59.42 18.00
CA ILE A 9 -39.73 58.66 19.26
C ILE A 9 -39.76 57.15 18.97
N ILE A 10 -40.66 56.68 18.10
CA ILE A 10 -40.72 55.26 17.70
C ILE A 10 -39.44 54.84 16.98
N MET A 11 -38.89 55.69 16.09
CA MET A 11 -37.65 55.38 15.40
C MET A 11 -36.44 55.34 16.36
N ILE A 12 -36.37 56.25 17.34
CA ILE A 12 -35.34 56.23 18.38
C ILE A 12 -35.50 54.98 19.29
N PHE A 13 -36.73 54.54 19.56
CA PHE A 13 -36.98 53.31 20.31
C PHE A 13 -36.56 52.06 19.52
N LEU A 14 -36.83 52.03 18.21
CA LEU A 14 -36.43 50.93 17.31
C LEU A 14 -34.91 50.90 17.05
N VAL A 15 -34.22 52.05 17.03
CA VAL A 15 -32.75 52.14 16.89
C VAL A 15 -32.03 51.80 18.19
N ASN A 16 -32.68 51.94 19.36
CA ASN A 16 -32.12 51.54 20.66
C ASN A 16 -32.51 50.12 21.10
N CYS A 17 -33.31 49.39 20.32
CA CYS A 17 -33.35 47.93 20.40
C CYS A 17 -32.02 47.40 19.87
N LYS A 18 -30.97 47.47 20.69
CA LYS A 18 -29.80 46.62 20.52
C LYS A 18 -30.30 45.19 20.57
N ILE A 19 -30.36 44.55 19.41
CA ILE A 19 -30.44 43.10 19.33
C ILE A 19 -29.16 42.63 20.02
N ASN A 20 -29.26 42.24 21.29
CA ASN A 20 -28.21 41.45 21.93
C ASN A 20 -28.18 40.15 21.15
N ILE A 21 -27.31 40.10 20.14
CA ILE A 21 -26.85 38.85 19.59
C ILE A 21 -26.09 38.22 20.75
N TYR A 22 -26.76 37.34 21.50
CA TYR A 22 -26.09 36.50 22.47
C TYR A 22 -25.09 35.68 21.69
N ALA A 23 -23.79 35.97 21.88
CA ALA A 23 -22.75 35.11 21.37
C ALA A 23 -22.87 33.80 22.14
N LEU A 24 -23.21 32.71 21.43
CA LEU A 24 -23.21 31.38 22.02
C LEU A 24 -21.78 31.04 22.45
N ASP A 25 -21.63 30.56 23.68
CA ASP A 25 -20.36 30.09 24.21
C ASP A 25 -20.10 28.66 23.73
N THR A 26 -19.01 28.46 23.00
CA THR A 26 -18.63 27.15 22.47
C THR A 26 -17.93 26.36 23.56
N LEU A 27 -18.64 25.43 24.19
CA LEU A 27 -18.12 24.65 25.33
C LEU A 27 -17.21 23.49 24.90
N ALA A 28 -17.44 22.95 23.70
CA ALA A 28 -16.73 21.79 23.18
C ALA A 28 -16.53 21.88 21.67
N TYR A 29 -15.45 21.25 21.20
CA TYR A 29 -15.21 20.95 19.80
C TYR A 29 -15.31 19.45 19.58
N VAL A 30 -16.20 19.03 18.69
CA VAL A 30 -16.27 17.65 18.21
C VAL A 30 -15.62 17.64 16.84
N ASN A 31 -14.56 16.88 16.66
CA ASN A 31 -13.85 16.84 15.39
C ASN A 31 -13.90 15.45 14.77
N VAL A 32 -14.17 15.42 13.47
CA VAL A 32 -13.98 14.26 12.62
C VAL A 32 -12.59 14.37 12.01
N ASN A 33 -11.67 13.55 12.48
CA ASN A 33 -10.26 13.60 12.15
C ASN A 33 -9.85 12.37 11.34
N ASN A 34 -8.74 12.49 10.62
CA ASN A 34 -8.10 11.33 9.97
C ASN A 34 -9.09 10.54 9.11
N THR A 35 -9.93 11.23 8.33
CA THR A 35 -10.82 10.57 7.37
C THR A 35 -10.02 10.20 6.13
N TYR A 36 -9.83 8.91 5.87
CA TYR A 36 -9.07 8.42 4.72
C TYR A 36 -9.52 7.03 4.27
N LEU A 37 -9.26 6.70 3.00
CA LEU A 37 -9.52 5.38 2.45
C LEU A 37 -8.34 4.44 2.77
N VAL A 38 -8.63 3.35 3.48
CA VAL A 38 -7.68 2.23 3.67
C VAL A 38 -7.49 1.49 2.35
N ASN A 39 -8.58 1.32 1.59
CA ASN A 39 -8.64 0.80 0.23
C ASN A 39 -9.93 1.32 -0.44
N SER A 40 -10.22 0.92 -1.67
CA SER A 40 -11.42 1.37 -2.42
C SER A 40 -12.76 1.07 -1.73
N HIS A 41 -12.82 0.16 -0.76
CA HIS A 41 -14.05 -0.26 -0.10
C HIS A 41 -14.08 0.04 1.40
N THR A 42 -13.01 0.62 1.96
CA THR A 42 -12.88 0.82 3.41
C THR A 42 -12.49 2.26 3.71
N LEU A 43 -13.40 3.01 4.35
CA LEU A 43 -13.13 4.34 4.89
C LEU A 43 -12.88 4.24 6.39
N GLU A 44 -11.83 4.90 6.87
CA GLU A 44 -11.57 5.04 8.30
C GLU A 44 -11.66 6.51 8.71
N PHE A 45 -12.20 6.78 9.91
CA PHE A 45 -12.22 8.12 10.51
C PHE A 45 -12.18 8.05 12.04
N GLN A 46 -11.77 9.14 12.68
CA GLN A 46 -11.75 9.29 14.13
C GLN A 46 -12.73 10.36 14.57
N LEU A 47 -13.50 10.06 15.62
CA LEU A 47 -14.34 11.03 16.31
C LEU A 47 -13.68 11.42 17.62
N ARG A 48 -13.41 12.71 17.80
CA ARG A 48 -12.74 13.25 18.99
C ARG A 48 -13.56 14.38 19.60
N ILE A 49 -13.57 14.48 20.93
CA ILE A 49 -14.13 15.63 21.64
C ILE A 49 -13.02 16.36 22.41
N GLN A 50 -13.04 17.69 22.34
CA GLN A 50 -12.14 18.56 23.08
C GLN A 50 -12.95 19.56 23.90
N ARG A 51 -12.55 19.72 25.16
CA ARG A 51 -13.13 20.71 26.07
C ARG A 51 -12.56 22.09 25.80
N ASN A 52 -13.43 23.08 25.65
CA ASN A 52 -13.06 24.49 25.42
C ASN A 52 -13.51 25.42 26.56
N SER A 53 -14.12 24.87 27.61
CA SER A 53 -14.65 25.64 28.74
C SER A 53 -14.54 24.86 30.04
N GLU A 54 -14.36 25.57 31.16
CA GLU A 54 -14.34 24.99 32.50
C GLU A 54 -15.76 24.72 33.05
N LYS A 55 -16.81 25.03 32.30
CA LYS A 55 -18.22 24.80 32.68
C LYS A 55 -18.60 23.32 32.78
N TRP A 56 -17.79 22.43 32.22
CA TRP A 56 -18.01 21.00 32.24
C TRP A 56 -16.69 20.25 32.40
N LEU A 57 -16.76 18.96 32.71
CA LEU A 57 -15.57 18.11 32.83
C LEU A 57 -15.85 16.68 32.35
N LYS A 58 -17.02 16.14 32.70
CA LYS A 58 -17.39 14.76 32.42
C LYS A 58 -18.22 14.65 31.16
N PHE A 59 -17.72 13.96 30.14
CA PHE A 59 -18.51 13.60 28.97
C PHE A 59 -19.46 12.45 29.34
N VAL A 60 -20.74 12.53 28.95
CA VAL A 60 -21.68 11.42 29.20
C VAL A 60 -22.22 10.81 27.92
N ASN A 61 -22.88 11.59 27.06
CA ASN A 61 -23.55 11.04 25.88
C ASN A 61 -23.22 11.85 24.64
N GLY A 62 -23.35 11.21 23.48
CA GLY A 62 -23.40 11.94 22.22
C GLY A 62 -24.08 11.12 21.14
N THR A 63 -24.80 11.80 20.26
CA THR A 63 -25.39 11.21 19.06
C THR A 63 -24.79 11.92 17.86
N PHE A 64 -24.05 11.17 17.06
CA PHE A 64 -23.26 11.67 15.95
C PHE A 64 -23.80 11.11 14.64
N GLN A 65 -24.49 11.93 13.85
CA GLN A 65 -25.09 11.51 12.60
C GLN A 65 -24.24 11.98 11.42
N PHE A 66 -24.09 11.11 10.44
CA PHE A 66 -23.27 11.34 9.26
C PHE A 66 -24.00 10.89 8.01
N THR A 67 -23.69 11.52 6.90
CA THR A 67 -24.13 11.15 5.56
C THR A 67 -22.96 11.16 4.61
N PHE A 68 -23.16 10.59 3.43
CA PHE A 68 -22.21 10.72 2.34
C PHE A 68 -22.51 12.00 1.56
N PRO A 69 -21.52 12.54 0.83
CA PRO A 69 -21.69 13.78 0.08
C PRO A 69 -22.88 13.79 -0.85
N GLN A 70 -23.47 14.98 -1.03
CA GLN A 70 -24.62 15.15 -1.91
C GLN A 70 -24.38 14.54 -3.30
N GLY A 71 -25.33 13.71 -3.74
CA GLY A 71 -25.26 12.99 -5.02
C GLY A 71 -24.76 11.55 -4.91
N ILE A 72 -24.28 11.12 -3.73
CA ILE A 72 -23.90 9.73 -3.48
C ILE A 72 -24.87 9.12 -2.45
N THR A 73 -25.68 8.17 -2.88
CA THR A 73 -26.55 7.37 -2.00
C THR A 73 -25.94 5.99 -1.86
N ILE A 74 -25.64 5.56 -0.63
CA ILE A 74 -25.21 4.20 -0.32
C ILE A 74 -26.32 3.54 0.48
N ASP A 75 -26.80 2.39 0.01
CA ASP A 75 -27.79 1.62 0.77
C ASP A 75 -27.18 1.21 2.12
N SER A 76 -27.95 1.39 3.19
CA SER A 76 -27.59 0.94 4.53
C SER A 76 -27.18 -0.54 4.61
N ASN A 77 -27.62 -1.38 3.67
CA ASN A 77 -27.25 -2.80 3.58
C ASN A 77 -25.91 -3.05 2.87
N GLU A 78 -25.37 -2.06 2.16
CA GLU A 78 -24.14 -2.18 1.37
C GLU A 78 -22.87 -1.86 2.16
N PHE A 79 -22.99 -1.44 3.43
CA PHE A 79 -21.83 -1.21 4.28
C PHE A 79 -22.05 -1.66 5.73
N GLU A 80 -20.95 -1.97 6.39
CA GLU A 80 -20.86 -2.22 7.82
C GLU A 80 -20.08 -1.11 8.51
N ILE A 81 -20.35 -0.92 9.80
CA ILE A 81 -19.63 0.02 10.67
C ILE A 81 -18.96 -0.82 11.74
N GLN A 82 -17.68 -0.61 11.96
CA GLN A 82 -16.91 -1.29 12.99
C GLN A 82 -16.16 -0.26 13.84
N LEU A 83 -16.21 -0.44 15.16
CA LEU A 83 -15.35 0.30 16.08
C LEU A 83 -14.00 -0.42 16.19
N TYR A 84 -12.92 0.32 15.94
CA TYR A 84 -11.56 -0.21 15.96
C TYR A 84 -10.81 0.14 17.25
N GLN A 85 -10.97 1.38 17.75
CA GLN A 85 -10.29 1.87 18.95
C GLN A 85 -11.11 3.00 19.61
N THR A 86 -11.07 3.10 20.94
CA THR A 86 -11.64 4.24 21.69
C THR A 86 -10.85 4.46 22.99
N ASP A 87 -10.91 5.68 23.54
CA ASP A 87 -10.40 5.99 24.89
C ASP A 87 -11.48 5.75 25.98
N LEU A 88 -12.73 5.50 25.59
CA LEU A 88 -13.84 5.25 26.51
C LEU A 88 -13.82 3.80 26.99
N PRO A 89 -14.04 3.53 28.30
CA PRO A 89 -14.19 2.16 28.79
C PRO A 89 -15.53 1.59 28.30
N GLU A 90 -15.48 0.54 27.47
CA GLU A 90 -16.66 0.01 26.77
C GLU A 90 -17.41 -1.07 27.57
N THR A 91 -18.74 -1.08 27.46
CA THR A 91 -19.62 -2.16 27.95
C THR A 91 -20.57 -2.64 26.85
N VAL A 92 -21.05 -3.88 27.01
CA VAL A 92 -22.21 -4.40 26.28
C VAL A 92 -23.36 -4.57 27.26
N ILE A 93 -24.53 -4.01 26.95
CA ILE A 93 -25.72 -4.12 27.80
C ILE A 93 -26.76 -4.95 27.07
N SER A 94 -27.30 -5.97 27.75
CA SER A 94 -28.44 -6.74 27.25
C SER A 94 -29.75 -6.18 27.81
N GLY A 95 -30.61 -5.63 26.96
CA GLY A 95 -31.95 -5.15 27.32
C GLY A 95 -32.06 -3.64 27.49
N ALA A 96 -33.16 -3.16 28.08
CA ALA A 96 -33.42 -1.73 28.27
C ALA A 96 -32.88 -1.26 29.64
N GLY A 97 -31.66 -0.71 29.65
CA GLY A 97 -31.06 -0.11 30.84
C GLY A 97 -29.91 0.82 30.48
N LEU A 98 -29.65 1.82 31.33
CA LEU A 98 -28.49 2.69 31.17
C LEU A 98 -27.21 1.99 31.64
N PRO A 99 -26.05 2.32 31.06
CA PRO A 99 -24.76 1.88 31.57
C PRO A 99 -24.55 2.32 33.02
N LYS A 100 -23.99 1.44 33.85
CA LYS A 100 -23.71 1.76 35.26
C LYS A 100 -22.33 2.38 35.47
N LYS A 101 -21.32 1.91 34.73
CA LYS A 101 -19.91 2.25 34.98
C LYS A 101 -19.07 2.55 33.74
N GLU A 102 -19.56 2.15 32.57
CA GLU A 102 -18.83 2.12 31.31
C GLU A 102 -19.71 2.76 30.22
N TYR A 103 -19.21 2.88 29.00
CA TYR A 103 -19.90 3.48 27.87
C TYR A 103 -20.41 2.39 26.93
N LEU A 104 -21.66 2.54 26.48
CA LEU A 104 -22.22 1.75 25.40
C LEU A 104 -22.11 2.56 24.11
N ILE A 105 -21.36 2.04 23.12
CA ILE A 105 -21.20 2.65 21.81
C ILE A 105 -22.00 1.80 20.81
N GLU A 106 -23.07 2.37 20.28
CA GLU A 106 -23.91 1.76 19.26
C GLU A 106 -23.78 2.51 17.95
N TYR A 107 -23.87 1.79 16.85
CA TYR A 107 -23.91 2.37 15.52
C TYR A 107 -25.09 1.81 14.75
N GLN A 108 -25.87 2.71 14.17
CA GLN A 108 -27.11 2.39 13.47
C GLN A 108 -27.02 2.91 12.04
N LYS A 109 -27.53 2.11 11.10
CA LYS A 109 -27.57 2.43 9.68
C LYS A 109 -29.00 2.77 9.30
N PHE A 110 -29.16 3.82 8.50
CA PHE A 110 -30.42 4.27 7.92
C PHE A 110 -30.16 4.56 6.43
N ASP A 111 -31.22 4.67 5.62
CA ASP A 111 -31.10 4.73 4.15
C ASP A 111 -30.17 5.86 3.63
N GLU A 112 -30.13 7.01 4.30
CA GLU A 112 -29.33 8.18 3.84
C GLU A 112 -28.31 8.66 4.88
N ARG A 113 -28.20 7.95 6.02
CA ARG A 113 -27.34 8.38 7.12
C ARG A 113 -26.94 7.19 7.97
N PHE A 114 -25.85 7.34 8.68
CA PHE A 114 -25.54 6.46 9.80
C PHE A 114 -25.37 7.30 11.07
N SER A 115 -25.60 6.66 12.21
CA SER A 115 -25.51 7.30 13.52
C SER A 115 -24.57 6.51 14.40
N ILE A 116 -23.71 7.20 15.12
CA ILE A 116 -22.93 6.68 16.23
C ILE A 116 -23.53 7.27 17.50
N THR A 117 -24.06 6.43 18.37
CA THR A 117 -24.66 6.81 19.63
C THR A 117 -23.77 6.31 20.76
N ILE A 118 -23.34 7.23 21.61
CA ILE A 118 -22.54 6.93 22.79
C ILE A 118 -23.41 7.23 24.01
N LEU A 119 -23.65 6.21 24.82
CA LEU A 119 -24.37 6.30 26.08
C LEU A 119 -23.38 6.07 27.22
N GLY A 120 -23.27 7.03 28.12
CA GLY A 120 -22.38 6.96 29.26
C GLY A 120 -23.05 6.46 30.53
N PRO A 121 -22.25 6.35 31.61
CA PRO A 121 -22.73 5.90 32.92
C PRO A 121 -23.83 6.78 33.52
N GLU A 122 -24.69 6.17 34.32
CA GLU A 122 -25.74 6.86 35.07
C GLU A 122 -25.15 7.86 36.07
N ASN A 123 -24.07 7.52 36.77
CA ASN A 123 -23.49 8.37 37.81
C ASN A 123 -22.35 9.26 37.27
N TYR A 124 -22.25 10.48 37.82
CA TYR A 124 -21.16 11.42 37.56
C TYR A 124 -19.77 10.81 37.76
N ILE A 125 -19.59 10.07 38.86
CA ILE A 125 -18.28 9.56 39.30
C ILE A 125 -17.70 8.53 38.33
N ASP A 126 -18.56 7.86 37.57
CA ASP A 126 -18.19 6.79 36.65
C ASP A 126 -17.86 7.33 35.24
N CYS A 127 -18.16 8.61 34.96
CA CYS A 127 -17.87 9.23 33.67
C CYS A 127 -16.38 9.59 33.50
N VAL A 128 -15.92 9.63 32.25
CA VAL A 128 -14.56 10.00 31.86
C VAL A 128 -14.39 11.53 31.86
N ASP A 129 -13.25 11.98 32.37
CA ASP A 129 -12.83 13.38 32.30
C ASP A 129 -12.38 13.75 30.89
N VAL A 130 -12.76 14.93 30.42
CA VAL A 130 -12.21 15.55 29.20
C VAL A 130 -11.33 16.73 29.61
N PRO A 131 -10.00 16.58 29.67
CA PRO A 131 -9.11 17.68 29.98
C PRO A 131 -9.21 18.82 28.94
N THR A 132 -8.85 20.05 29.32
CA THR A 132 -8.88 21.21 28.40
C THR A 132 -7.72 21.23 27.40
N ASP A 133 -6.64 20.52 27.69
CA ASP A 133 -5.39 20.50 26.92
C ASP A 133 -5.30 19.32 25.94
N THR A 134 -6.21 18.36 26.02
CA THR A 134 -6.22 17.15 25.20
C THR A 134 -7.60 16.89 24.59
N SER A 135 -7.62 16.12 23.50
CA SER A 135 -8.85 15.59 22.92
C SER A 135 -9.04 14.14 23.34
N LEU A 136 -10.25 13.78 23.76
CA LEU A 136 -10.65 12.40 24.04
C LEU A 136 -11.08 11.71 22.74
N LEU A 137 -10.53 10.53 22.43
CA LEU A 137 -10.99 9.71 21.30
C LEU A 137 -12.29 9.00 21.67
N LEU A 138 -13.40 9.47 21.11
CA LEU A 138 -14.71 8.84 21.28
C LEU A 138 -14.79 7.52 20.52
N GLY A 139 -14.14 7.45 19.36
CA GLY A 139 -13.94 6.20 18.63
C GLY A 139 -13.23 6.40 17.29
N GLN A 140 -12.53 5.38 16.86
CA GLN A 140 -11.98 5.21 15.51
C GLN A 140 -12.82 4.18 14.80
N PHE A 141 -13.50 4.60 13.74
CA PHE A 141 -14.52 3.80 13.05
C PHE A 141 -14.06 3.44 11.65
N ARG A 142 -14.44 2.24 11.21
CA ARG A 142 -14.29 1.79 9.83
C ARG A 142 -15.67 1.59 9.21
N LEU A 143 -15.86 2.19 8.04
CA LEU A 143 -16.96 1.90 7.14
C LEU A 143 -16.45 0.96 6.07
N ILE A 144 -16.94 -0.28 6.04
CA ILE A 144 -16.51 -1.30 5.08
C ILE A 144 -17.68 -1.59 4.15
N LYS A 145 -17.50 -1.33 2.86
CA LYS A 145 -18.50 -1.61 1.83
C LYS A 145 -18.43 -3.08 1.43
N THR A 146 -19.58 -3.76 1.39
CA THR A 146 -19.67 -5.21 1.13
C THR A 146 -19.82 -5.55 -0.36
N GLY A 147 -19.87 -4.56 -1.25
CA GLY A 147 -19.88 -4.73 -2.71
C GLY A 147 -20.21 -3.44 -3.47
N GLY A 148 -20.11 -3.47 -4.81
CA GLY A 148 -20.48 -2.36 -5.69
C GLY A 148 -19.33 -1.35 -5.94
N ASP A 149 -19.69 -0.10 -6.25
CA ASP A 149 -18.73 0.98 -6.51
C ASP A 149 -17.87 1.31 -5.27
N PRO A 150 -16.72 2.00 -5.40
CA PRO A 150 -15.91 2.44 -4.26
C PRO A 150 -16.71 3.22 -3.20
N ILE A 151 -16.26 3.15 -1.94
CA ILE A 151 -16.83 3.97 -0.86
C ILE A 151 -16.33 5.43 -0.99
N PRO A 152 -17.18 6.44 -0.76
CA PRO A 152 -16.76 7.83 -0.76
C PRO A 152 -15.65 8.09 0.27
N ASN A 153 -14.72 8.95 -0.09
CA ASN A 153 -13.55 9.27 0.72
C ASN A 153 -13.82 10.30 1.84
N ARG A 154 -15.07 10.77 2.00
CA ARG A 154 -15.47 11.74 3.00
C ARG A 154 -16.88 11.47 3.51
N ILE A 155 -17.16 11.99 4.70
CA ILE A 155 -18.47 11.94 5.36
C ILE A 155 -18.86 13.34 5.84
N ASP A 156 -20.11 13.69 5.66
CA ASP A 156 -20.67 14.98 6.04
C ASP A 156 -21.52 14.81 7.30
N TRP A 157 -21.35 15.73 8.26
CA TRP A 157 -22.07 15.72 9.52
C TRP A 157 -23.50 16.15 9.30
N LEU A 158 -24.43 15.46 9.96
CA LEU A 158 -25.82 15.85 10.05
C LEU A 158 -26.19 16.18 11.49
N THR A 159 -26.91 17.29 11.68
CA THR A 159 -27.53 17.58 12.97
C THR A 159 -28.44 16.42 13.36
N PRO A 160 -28.28 15.85 14.57
CA PRO A 160 -29.16 14.80 15.06
C PRO A 160 -30.62 15.23 15.01
N GLN A 161 -31.53 14.29 14.79
CA GLN A 161 -32.96 14.59 14.86
C GLN A 161 -33.33 15.12 16.25
N ASN A 162 -34.22 16.11 16.32
CA ASN A 162 -34.61 16.90 17.51
C ASN A 162 -34.94 16.11 18.81
N TYR A 163 -35.03 14.78 18.76
CA TYR A 163 -35.27 13.91 19.91
C TYR A 163 -33.99 13.42 20.60
N TYR A 164 -32.83 13.44 19.92
CA TYR A 164 -31.56 12.93 20.46
C TYR A 164 -30.66 14.07 20.91
N GLN A 165 -30.10 13.96 22.13
CA GLN A 165 -29.07 14.88 22.62
C GLN A 165 -27.81 14.70 21.78
N ALA A 166 -27.34 15.78 21.15
CA ALA A 166 -26.19 15.71 20.24
C ALA A 166 -24.89 15.48 21.03
N VAL A 167 -24.68 16.24 22.10
CA VAL A 167 -23.55 16.06 23.03
C VAL A 167 -24.01 16.48 24.42
N ALA A 168 -23.80 15.63 25.42
CA ALA A 168 -24.16 15.92 26.80
C ALA A 168 -22.98 15.69 27.76
N TYR A 169 -23.03 16.41 28.88
CA TYR A 169 -22.07 16.33 29.96
C TYR A 169 -22.77 16.23 31.33
N LYS A 170 -21.99 15.90 32.36
CA LYS A 170 -22.41 16.01 33.77
C LYS A 170 -21.50 16.97 34.53
N ILE A 171 -22.02 17.57 35.58
CA ILE A 171 -21.29 18.47 36.49
C ILE A 171 -21.44 17.98 37.92
N GLU A 172 -20.42 18.12 38.75
CA GLU A 172 -20.53 17.71 40.15
C GLU A 172 -21.48 18.62 40.95
N ILE A 173 -21.42 19.93 40.67
CA ILE A 173 -22.16 20.96 41.39
C ILE A 173 -22.65 22.01 40.40
N ASP A 174 -23.96 22.23 40.36
CA ASP A 174 -24.58 23.36 39.70
C ASP A 174 -24.35 24.64 40.52
N SER A 175 -23.57 25.58 39.98
CA SER A 175 -23.18 26.80 40.70
C SER A 175 -23.97 27.98 40.15
N ILE A 176 -24.67 28.72 41.03
CA ILE A 176 -24.76 30.21 41.01
C ILE A 176 -25.54 30.79 42.20
N GLU A 177 -26.40 30.07 42.93
CA GLU A 177 -27.07 30.63 44.11
C GLU A 177 -27.53 29.55 45.10
N SER A 178 -27.35 29.78 46.40
CA SER A 178 -27.43 28.77 47.47
C SER A 178 -28.80 28.11 47.69
N ASN A 179 -29.80 28.36 46.84
CA ASN A 179 -31.18 27.84 47.00
C ASN A 179 -31.87 27.39 45.69
N VAL A 180 -31.18 27.38 44.54
CA VAL A 180 -31.77 26.89 43.27
C VAL A 180 -30.80 25.92 42.61
N THR A 181 -31.18 24.65 42.58
CA THR A 181 -30.50 23.59 41.82
C THR A 181 -31.25 23.40 40.51
N TRP A 182 -30.62 23.76 39.39
CA TRP A 182 -31.12 23.50 38.04
C TRP A 182 -30.76 22.10 37.57
N TYR A 183 -29.59 21.61 37.96
CA TYR A 183 -29.08 20.29 37.59
C TYR A 183 -28.45 19.56 38.78
N TYR A 184 -28.75 18.27 38.89
CA TYR A 184 -28.09 17.33 39.80
C TYR A 184 -26.85 16.71 39.15
N SER A 185 -25.99 16.09 39.96
CA SER A 185 -24.73 15.53 39.47
C SER A 185 -24.92 14.48 38.39
N ASP A 186 -25.99 13.72 38.50
CA ASP A 186 -26.30 12.62 37.60
C ASP A 186 -27.23 13.05 36.45
N ASP A 187 -27.53 14.34 36.30
CA ASP A 187 -28.31 14.84 35.16
C ASP A 187 -27.45 14.94 33.90
N ASN A 188 -27.99 14.44 32.79
CA ASN A 188 -27.36 14.58 31.47
C ASN A 188 -27.71 15.95 30.87
N ILE A 189 -26.76 16.89 30.96
CA ILE A 189 -26.93 18.27 30.50
C ILE A 189 -26.49 18.37 29.05
N ASP A 190 -27.39 18.79 28.15
CA ASP A 190 -27.05 19.03 26.74
C ASP A 190 -26.11 20.24 26.61
N ILE A 191 -25.03 20.09 25.85
CA ILE A 191 -24.11 21.20 25.54
C ILE A 191 -24.81 22.25 24.67
N HIS A 192 -25.70 21.83 23.78
CA HIS A 192 -26.46 22.75 22.93
C HIS A 192 -27.82 23.05 23.55
N ASP A 193 -27.88 24.12 24.35
CA ASP A 193 -29.11 24.53 25.05
C ASP A 193 -30.02 25.46 24.20
N GLY A 194 -29.62 25.74 22.96
CA GLY A 194 -30.32 26.62 22.03
C GLY A 194 -30.39 28.09 22.45
N ARG A 195 -29.64 28.50 23.50
CA ARG A 195 -29.72 29.83 24.10
C ARG A 195 -28.37 30.47 24.34
N ASN A 196 -27.50 29.79 25.08
CA ASN A 196 -26.26 30.34 25.64
C ASN A 196 -25.05 29.48 25.32
N ASN A 197 -25.22 28.17 25.15
CA ASN A 197 -24.13 27.23 25.01
C ASN A 197 -24.29 26.42 23.72
N THR A 198 -23.17 26.09 23.10
CA THR A 198 -23.12 25.20 21.94
C THR A 198 -21.83 24.41 21.91
N PHE A 199 -21.78 23.41 21.05
CA PHE A 199 -20.54 22.82 20.56
C PHE A 199 -20.34 23.22 19.09
N SER A 200 -19.12 23.08 18.62
CA SER A 200 -18.77 23.27 17.21
C SER A 200 -18.24 21.97 16.64
N ILE A 201 -18.53 21.72 15.37
CA ILE A 201 -18.05 20.55 14.65
C ILE A 201 -16.98 21.00 13.67
N GLY A 202 -15.83 20.35 13.74
CA GLY A 202 -14.71 20.56 12.84
C GLY A 202 -14.36 19.30 12.05
N TYR A 203 -13.73 19.52 10.91
CA TYR A 203 -13.02 18.49 10.16
C TYR A 203 -11.54 18.79 10.26
N ASP A 204 -10.75 17.81 10.69
CA ASP A 204 -9.29 17.88 10.61
C ASP A 204 -8.82 16.98 9.47
N ASP A 205 -8.58 17.61 8.31
CA ASP A 205 -8.10 16.95 7.09
C ASP A 205 -6.61 16.63 7.13
N ARG A 206 -5.94 16.73 8.29
CA ARG A 206 -4.56 16.26 8.45
C ARG A 206 -4.51 14.75 8.30
N ARG A 207 -4.36 14.29 7.06
CA ARG A 207 -4.27 12.88 6.73
C ARG A 207 -2.94 12.29 7.18
N PRO A 208 -2.91 11.06 7.71
CA PRO A 208 -1.67 10.33 7.78
C PRO A 208 -1.23 10.03 6.33
N TRP A 209 -0.22 10.75 5.83
CA TRP A 209 0.76 10.38 4.78
C TRP A 209 0.33 9.34 3.71
N GLY A 210 0.31 9.73 2.42
CA GLY A 210 -0.20 8.93 1.28
C GLY A 210 0.63 7.71 0.82
N PHE A 211 0.35 7.26 -0.41
CA PHE A 211 1.01 6.11 -1.07
C PHE A 211 2.54 6.25 -1.11
N GLU A 212 3.26 5.17 -0.78
CA GLU A 212 4.73 5.14 -0.78
C GLU A 212 5.22 3.78 -1.33
N LEU A 213 5.75 3.81 -2.57
CA LEU A 213 6.50 2.70 -3.17
C LEU A 213 7.90 2.65 -2.54
N GLU A 214 8.36 1.46 -2.17
CA GLU A 214 9.70 1.25 -1.64
C GLU A 214 10.66 0.79 -2.74
N ASP A 215 10.33 -0.29 -3.45
CA ASP A 215 11.10 -0.75 -4.60
C ASP A 215 10.23 -1.43 -5.65
N PHE A 216 10.72 -1.43 -6.88
CA PHE A 216 10.21 -2.22 -7.99
C PHE A 216 11.41 -2.93 -8.61
N TRP A 217 11.39 -4.26 -8.68
CA TRP A 217 12.49 -5.05 -9.23
C TRP A 217 12.03 -5.89 -10.40
N VAL A 218 12.97 -6.08 -11.32
CA VAL A 218 12.87 -7.03 -12.43
C VAL A 218 14.24 -7.68 -12.58
N ARG A 219 14.30 -8.98 -12.77
CA ARG A 219 15.55 -9.75 -12.90
C ARG A 219 15.43 -10.85 -13.94
N TYR A 220 16.52 -11.08 -14.68
CA TYR A 220 16.61 -12.20 -15.61
C TYR A 220 16.84 -13.51 -14.85
N ALA A 221 15.92 -14.46 -15.03
CA ALA A 221 15.93 -15.76 -14.37
C ALA A 221 16.42 -16.89 -15.27
N GLY A 222 16.89 -16.59 -16.48
CA GLY A 222 17.37 -17.57 -17.46
C GLY A 222 16.28 -18.01 -18.45
N GLN A 223 16.69 -18.55 -19.59
CA GLN A 223 15.80 -19.14 -20.59
C GLN A 223 14.64 -18.23 -21.00
N THR A 224 14.92 -16.95 -21.32
CA THR A 224 13.89 -15.93 -21.63
C THR A 224 12.85 -15.69 -20.53
N ASN A 225 13.07 -16.19 -19.31
CA ASN A 225 12.24 -15.89 -18.14
C ASN A 225 12.75 -14.64 -17.44
N LEU A 226 11.83 -13.72 -17.14
CA LEU A 226 12.05 -12.57 -16.28
C LEU A 226 11.17 -12.73 -15.04
N GLN A 227 11.71 -12.32 -13.89
CA GLN A 227 10.98 -12.27 -12.63
C GLN A 227 10.83 -10.84 -12.19
N TYR A 228 9.63 -10.46 -11.76
CA TYR A 228 9.34 -9.11 -11.32
C TYR A 228 8.49 -9.07 -10.05
N GLY A 229 8.58 -7.96 -9.34
CA GLY A 229 7.84 -7.72 -8.11
C GLY A 229 8.09 -6.32 -7.58
N TRP A 230 7.32 -5.91 -6.58
CA TRP A 230 7.48 -4.62 -5.93
C TRP A 230 7.16 -4.70 -4.44
N SER A 231 7.66 -3.73 -3.69
CA SER A 231 7.31 -3.53 -2.30
C SER A 231 6.79 -2.13 -2.06
N THR A 232 5.78 -2.03 -1.21
CA THR A 232 5.18 -0.77 -0.78
C THR A 232 5.36 -0.63 0.71
N ARG A 233 5.63 0.60 1.16
CA ARG A 233 5.62 0.90 2.58
C ARG A 233 4.21 1.21 3.07
N ARG A 234 3.41 1.86 2.22
CA ARG A 234 2.04 2.31 2.51
C ARG A 234 1.22 2.35 1.24
N GLU A 235 -0.04 1.92 1.31
CA GLU A 235 -0.94 1.87 0.16
C GLU A 235 -2.22 2.68 0.37
N ILE A 236 -2.15 3.73 1.20
CA ILE A 236 -3.28 4.64 1.42
C ILE A 236 -3.72 5.23 0.07
N ASN A 237 -5.01 5.12 -0.21
CA ASN A 237 -5.66 5.47 -1.48
C ASN A 237 -5.25 4.64 -2.71
N ALA A 238 -4.47 3.56 -2.58
CA ALA A 238 -4.24 2.66 -3.70
C ALA A 238 -5.40 1.66 -3.85
N VAL A 239 -5.79 1.40 -5.10
CA VAL A 239 -6.80 0.39 -5.47
C VAL A 239 -6.11 -0.91 -5.89
N GLY A 240 -5.08 -0.79 -6.72
CA GLY A 240 -4.30 -1.92 -7.22
C GLY A 240 -3.27 -1.50 -8.26
N TYR A 241 -2.63 -2.48 -8.88
CA TYR A 241 -1.45 -2.29 -9.72
C TYR A 241 -1.61 -2.86 -11.13
N THR A 242 -0.93 -2.26 -12.10
CA THR A 242 -0.83 -2.75 -13.47
C THR A 242 0.63 -2.72 -13.89
N VAL A 243 1.12 -3.83 -14.44
CA VAL A 243 2.48 -3.93 -14.97
C VAL A 243 2.39 -4.03 -16.49
N LEU A 244 3.02 -3.06 -17.15
CA LEU A 244 3.16 -3.03 -18.59
C LEU A 244 4.61 -3.29 -18.98
N ARG A 245 4.79 -3.94 -20.13
CA ARG A 245 6.09 -4.24 -20.73
C ARG A 245 6.22 -3.56 -22.08
N GLY A 246 7.41 -3.06 -22.34
CA GLY A 246 7.86 -2.64 -23.66
C GLY A 246 9.22 -3.25 -23.97
N TYR A 247 9.54 -3.35 -25.26
CA TYR A 247 10.84 -3.83 -25.70
C TYR A 247 11.64 -2.70 -26.34
N LYS A 248 12.89 -2.53 -25.91
CA LYS A 248 13.75 -1.41 -26.26
C LYS A 248 14.78 -1.86 -27.29
N PHE A 249 14.50 -1.56 -28.56
CA PHE A 249 15.41 -1.83 -29.68
C PHE A 249 16.52 -0.77 -29.85
N SER A 250 16.36 0.43 -29.29
CA SER A 250 17.28 1.57 -29.41
C SER A 250 17.01 2.62 -28.32
N ASP A 251 17.74 3.73 -28.31
CA ASP A 251 17.53 4.87 -27.39
C ASP A 251 16.18 5.63 -27.60
N ALA A 252 15.32 5.15 -28.51
CA ALA A 252 13.99 5.69 -28.69
C ALA A 252 13.10 5.46 -27.44
N GLN A 253 12.06 6.29 -27.29
CA GLN A 253 11.07 6.14 -26.22
C GLN A 253 10.42 4.75 -26.28
N VAL A 254 10.41 4.04 -25.14
CA VAL A 254 9.78 2.72 -25.04
C VAL A 254 8.26 2.87 -25.09
N LEU A 255 7.62 2.06 -25.93
CA LEU A 255 6.17 1.93 -25.99
C LEU A 255 5.75 0.74 -25.12
N TYR A 256 4.96 1.01 -24.08
CA TYR A 256 4.40 0.01 -23.19
C TYR A 256 3.06 -0.48 -23.73
N THR A 257 3.10 -1.41 -24.68
CA THR A 257 1.91 -1.92 -25.38
C THR A 257 1.41 -3.25 -24.83
N ASP A 258 2.20 -3.91 -23.99
CA ASP A 258 1.96 -5.28 -23.56
C ASP A 258 1.64 -5.32 -22.06
N THR A 259 0.44 -5.75 -21.70
CA THR A 259 0.02 -5.87 -20.30
C THR A 259 0.42 -7.22 -19.78
N ILE A 260 1.30 -7.27 -18.78
CA ILE A 260 1.79 -8.53 -18.21
C ILE A 260 0.93 -8.97 -17.02
N GLY A 261 0.37 -8.02 -16.31
CA GLY A 261 -0.53 -8.28 -15.19
C GLY A 261 -1.27 -7.04 -14.75
N THR A 262 -2.53 -7.19 -14.33
CA THR A 262 -3.37 -6.08 -13.87
C THR A 262 -4.46 -6.56 -12.93
N PHE A 263 -5.01 -5.68 -12.11
CA PHE A 263 -6.20 -5.96 -11.30
C PHE A 263 -7.52 -5.56 -12.00
N VAL A 264 -7.48 -5.00 -13.22
CA VAL A 264 -8.65 -4.37 -13.86
C VAL A 264 -9.19 -5.18 -15.05
N ASP A 265 -8.30 -5.76 -15.85
CA ASP A 265 -8.64 -6.42 -17.11
C ASP A 265 -8.71 -7.94 -16.92
N TYR A 266 -9.72 -8.58 -17.49
CA TYR A 266 -9.98 -10.02 -17.35
C TYR A 266 -8.87 -10.87 -17.95
N ASP A 267 -8.33 -10.47 -19.11
CA ASP A 267 -7.36 -11.29 -19.85
C ASP A 267 -6.01 -11.42 -19.13
N HIS A 268 -5.68 -10.44 -18.28
CA HIS A 268 -4.43 -10.37 -17.52
C HIS A 268 -4.67 -10.16 -16.02
N TYR A 269 -5.85 -10.58 -15.52
CA TYR A 269 -6.25 -10.34 -14.13
C TYR A 269 -5.39 -11.13 -13.15
N ILE A 270 -4.79 -10.44 -12.18
CA ILE A 270 -4.07 -11.04 -11.07
C ILE A 270 -4.66 -10.50 -9.76
N ALA A 271 -5.32 -11.37 -9.00
CA ALA A 271 -5.98 -10.98 -7.74
C ALA A 271 -4.99 -10.38 -6.73
N ASP A 272 -3.76 -10.90 -6.72
CA ASP A 272 -2.69 -10.41 -5.85
C ASP A 272 -2.26 -8.98 -6.19
N PHE A 273 -2.69 -8.39 -7.31
CA PHE A 273 -2.36 -7.00 -7.67
C PHE A 273 -3.33 -5.98 -7.04
N LEU A 274 -4.30 -6.43 -6.25
CA LEU A 274 -5.12 -5.53 -5.44
C LEU A 274 -4.30 -4.93 -4.29
N SER A 275 -4.57 -3.66 -3.97
CA SER A 275 -4.02 -3.00 -2.79
C SER A 275 -4.45 -3.74 -1.53
N GLN A 276 -3.49 -4.04 -0.66
CA GLN A 276 -3.69 -4.66 0.65
C GLN A 276 -3.89 -3.60 1.76
N GLY A 277 -3.69 -2.32 1.45
CA GLY A 277 -4.07 -1.18 2.28
C GLY A 277 -2.97 -0.71 3.23
N ILE A 278 -3.13 -0.92 4.54
CA ILE A 278 -2.19 -0.40 5.55
C ILE A 278 -1.54 -1.54 6.33
N SER A 279 -0.21 -1.55 6.32
CA SER A 279 0.62 -2.45 7.10
C SER A 279 1.74 -1.68 7.80
N PRO A 280 2.06 -1.97 9.07
CA PRO A 280 3.20 -1.35 9.75
C PRO A 280 4.55 -1.77 9.14
N THR A 281 4.60 -2.90 8.44
CA THR A 281 5.82 -3.44 7.81
C THR A 281 5.83 -3.29 6.29
N GLY A 282 4.80 -2.69 5.69
CA GLY A 282 4.62 -2.67 4.24
C GLY A 282 4.12 -4.01 3.66
N PHE A 283 4.10 -4.08 2.32
CA PHE A 283 3.67 -5.24 1.54
C PHE A 283 4.69 -5.57 0.46
N ILE A 284 4.74 -6.85 0.08
CA ILE A 284 5.61 -7.39 -0.97
C ILE A 284 4.71 -8.14 -1.95
N TYR A 285 4.85 -7.81 -3.23
CA TYR A 285 4.14 -8.39 -4.35
C TYR A 285 5.14 -9.13 -5.25
N GLY A 286 4.92 -10.42 -5.48
CA GLY A 286 5.77 -11.28 -6.30
C GLY A 286 6.59 -12.30 -5.49
N ASP A 287 7.57 -12.98 -6.08
CA ASP A 287 8.06 -12.84 -7.47
C ASP A 287 7.08 -13.44 -8.50
N PHE A 288 6.74 -12.67 -9.53
CA PHE A 288 5.93 -13.12 -10.68
C PHE A 288 6.83 -13.43 -11.88
N ASP A 289 6.51 -14.47 -12.64
CA ASP A 289 7.25 -14.88 -13.85
C ASP A 289 6.64 -14.27 -15.12
N ASP A 290 7.51 -13.89 -16.06
CA ASP A 290 7.15 -13.41 -17.39
C ASP A 290 8.09 -14.00 -18.45
N GLN A 291 7.51 -14.56 -19.53
CA GLN A 291 8.25 -15.13 -20.64
C GLN A 291 8.36 -14.13 -21.78
N VAL A 292 9.60 -13.79 -22.16
CA VAL A 292 9.86 -12.87 -23.27
C VAL A 292 10.16 -13.56 -24.58
N GLN A 293 9.86 -12.86 -25.67
CA GLN A 293 9.95 -13.42 -27.01
C GLN A 293 11.34 -13.27 -27.66
N TYR A 294 12.10 -12.24 -27.28
CA TYR A 294 13.34 -11.87 -27.95
C TYR A 294 14.52 -11.82 -26.96
N ARG A 295 15.72 -11.99 -27.52
CA ARG A 295 16.99 -11.90 -26.81
C ARG A 295 17.87 -10.84 -27.46
N GLY A 296 18.91 -10.42 -26.74
CA GLY A 296 19.88 -9.45 -27.24
C GLY A 296 19.39 -8.01 -27.17
N GLY A 297 18.44 -7.73 -26.28
CA GLY A 297 17.92 -6.39 -26.06
C GLY A 297 17.48 -6.19 -24.62
N GLU A 298 16.90 -5.03 -24.35
CA GLU A 298 16.40 -4.66 -23.04
C GLU A 298 14.87 -4.69 -23.05
N TYR A 299 14.28 -5.34 -22.04
CA TYR A 299 12.87 -5.20 -21.75
C TYR A 299 12.69 -4.15 -20.66
N SER A 300 11.76 -3.24 -20.88
CA SER A 300 11.41 -2.20 -19.93
C SER A 300 10.04 -2.50 -19.33
N TYR A 301 9.96 -2.51 -18.02
CA TYR A 301 8.71 -2.71 -17.28
C TYR A 301 8.31 -1.40 -16.62
N ALA A 302 7.04 -1.06 -16.73
CA ALA A 302 6.43 0.07 -16.05
C ALA A 302 5.40 -0.44 -15.05
N LEU A 303 5.61 -0.13 -13.78
CA LEU A 303 4.64 -0.34 -12.71
C LEU A 303 3.74 0.88 -12.61
N TRP A 304 2.45 0.68 -12.83
CA TRP A 304 1.39 1.66 -12.63
C TRP A 304 0.58 1.30 -11.39
N GLY A 305 0.19 2.32 -10.63
CA GLY A 305 -0.76 2.18 -9.54
C GLY A 305 -2.02 2.96 -9.86
N ARG A 306 -3.19 2.35 -9.65
CA ARG A 306 -4.46 3.08 -9.64
C ARG A 306 -4.67 3.64 -8.26
N LEU A 307 -4.68 4.96 -8.17
CA LEU A 307 -4.80 5.71 -6.94
C LEU A 307 -6.11 6.50 -6.92
N ILE A 308 -6.60 6.81 -5.73
CA ILE A 308 -7.79 7.64 -5.51
C ILE A 308 -7.32 9.02 -5.05
N ASN A 309 -7.79 10.08 -5.73
CA ASN A 309 -7.48 11.45 -5.34
C ASN A 309 -8.35 11.96 -4.18
N ASP A 310 -8.12 13.20 -3.76
CA ASP A 310 -8.87 13.82 -2.65
C ASP A 310 -10.36 14.04 -2.94
N GLU A 311 -10.77 13.95 -4.20
CA GLU A 311 -12.16 14.07 -4.65
C GLU A 311 -12.85 12.70 -4.79
N GLY A 312 -12.12 11.60 -4.61
CA GLY A 312 -12.63 10.24 -4.73
C GLY A 312 -12.54 9.66 -6.14
N PHE A 313 -11.91 10.36 -7.08
CA PHE A 313 -11.71 9.87 -8.44
C PHE A 313 -10.48 8.98 -8.55
N GLU A 314 -10.65 7.85 -9.22
CA GLU A 314 -9.55 6.97 -9.59
C GLU A 314 -8.72 7.55 -10.74
N PHE A 315 -7.39 7.45 -10.63
CA PHE A 315 -6.47 7.80 -11.69
C PHE A 315 -5.27 6.85 -11.69
N ASP A 316 -4.71 6.60 -12.88
CA ASP A 316 -3.51 5.78 -13.01
C ASP A 316 -2.25 6.66 -12.91
N SER A 317 -1.32 6.26 -12.06
CA SER A 317 -0.03 6.93 -11.85
C SER A 317 1.13 5.98 -12.15
N LEU A 318 2.10 6.43 -12.92
CA LEU A 318 3.35 5.70 -13.12
C LEU A 318 4.16 5.75 -11.82
N LEU A 319 4.46 4.59 -11.26
CA LEU A 319 5.16 4.47 -9.98
C LEU A 319 6.65 4.26 -10.17
N SER A 320 7.04 3.37 -11.08
CA SER A 320 8.45 3.06 -11.35
C SER A 320 8.64 2.40 -12.71
N ILE A 321 9.87 2.49 -13.24
CA ILE A 321 10.32 1.82 -14.46
C ILE A 321 11.60 1.05 -14.16
N ARG A 322 11.71 -0.17 -14.71
CA ARG A 322 12.93 -0.98 -14.68
C ARG A 322 13.24 -1.57 -16.03
N ASP A 323 14.47 -1.36 -16.48
CA ASP A 323 15.04 -1.97 -17.68
C ASP A 323 15.87 -3.19 -17.28
N VAL A 324 15.67 -4.32 -17.97
CA VAL A 324 16.45 -5.54 -17.78
C VAL A 324 16.96 -6.07 -19.11
N PRO A 325 18.28 -6.28 -19.26
CA PRO A 325 18.83 -6.91 -20.44
C PRO A 325 18.50 -8.40 -20.44
N VAL A 326 18.07 -8.90 -21.60
CA VAL A 326 17.90 -10.34 -21.84
C VAL A 326 19.04 -10.79 -22.75
N PRO A 327 20.04 -11.49 -22.19
CA PRO A 327 21.23 -11.83 -22.96
C PRO A 327 20.95 -12.88 -24.03
N HIS A 328 21.88 -12.97 -24.99
CA HIS A 328 21.95 -14.13 -25.86
C HIS A 328 22.46 -15.34 -25.08
N ALA A 329 22.06 -16.54 -25.49
CA ALA A 329 22.56 -17.80 -24.94
C ALA A 329 23.97 -18.11 -25.46
N VAL A 330 24.97 -17.34 -25.01
CA VAL A 330 26.34 -17.36 -25.54
C VAL A 330 27.39 -17.63 -24.47
N ILE A 331 28.59 -18.03 -24.95
CA ILE A 331 29.80 -18.12 -24.14
C ILE A 331 30.49 -16.76 -24.23
N VAL A 332 30.45 -15.96 -23.16
CA VAL A 332 31.01 -14.60 -23.17
C VAL A 332 32.51 -14.54 -22.90
N GLN A 333 33.03 -15.54 -22.19
CA GLN A 333 34.44 -15.61 -21.84
C GLN A 333 34.89 -17.07 -21.81
N ALA A 334 36.10 -17.33 -22.32
CA ALA A 334 36.77 -18.62 -22.16
C ALA A 334 38.30 -18.42 -22.19
N ASN A 335 38.99 -18.89 -21.15
CA ASN A 335 40.45 -18.77 -21.03
C ASN A 335 41.07 -20.00 -20.35
N ALA A 336 42.29 -20.33 -20.78
CA ALA A 336 43.08 -21.42 -20.21
C ALA A 336 44.14 -20.89 -19.25
N THR A 337 44.35 -21.56 -18.12
CA THR A 337 45.41 -21.23 -17.16
C THR A 337 45.88 -22.49 -16.42
N PRO A 338 47.19 -22.82 -16.42
CA PRO A 338 48.26 -22.16 -17.17
C PRO A 338 48.22 -22.48 -18.68
N ASN A 339 48.77 -21.60 -19.51
CA ASN A 339 48.99 -21.85 -20.93
C ASN A 339 50.27 -21.11 -21.37
N PRO A 340 51.38 -21.81 -21.71
CA PRO A 340 51.52 -23.26 -21.90
C PRO A 340 51.36 -24.08 -20.61
N PHE A 341 51.12 -25.39 -20.75
CA PHE A 341 50.96 -26.34 -19.64
C PHE A 341 51.76 -27.63 -19.89
N ASN A 342 52.06 -28.38 -18.82
CA ASN A 342 52.88 -29.60 -18.90
C ASN A 342 52.08 -30.91 -18.80
N ILE A 343 51.05 -30.94 -17.96
CA ILE A 343 50.22 -32.12 -17.68
C ILE A 343 48.74 -31.74 -17.83
N SER A 344 48.33 -30.66 -17.17
CA SER A 344 46.95 -30.21 -17.13
C SER A 344 46.82 -28.70 -17.26
N THR A 345 45.71 -28.24 -17.86
CA THR A 345 45.30 -26.83 -17.84
C THR A 345 43.86 -26.72 -17.37
N LYS A 346 43.56 -25.67 -16.60
CA LYS A 346 42.18 -25.29 -16.25
C LYS A 346 41.62 -24.39 -17.33
N ILE A 347 40.35 -24.59 -17.70
CA ILE A 347 39.63 -23.80 -18.69
C ILE A 347 38.49 -23.14 -17.93
N ASN A 348 38.59 -21.84 -17.70
CA ASN A 348 37.50 -21.06 -17.11
C ASN A 348 36.64 -20.52 -18.24
N TYR A 349 35.33 -20.57 -18.08
CA TYR A 349 34.37 -20.01 -19.03
C TYR A 349 33.15 -19.43 -18.33
N LYS A 350 32.51 -18.45 -18.96
CA LYS A 350 31.29 -17.82 -18.44
C LYS A 350 30.16 -17.95 -19.45
N LEU A 351 28.99 -18.34 -18.94
CA LEU A 351 27.73 -18.47 -19.68
C LEU A 351 26.79 -17.35 -19.24
N ASP A 352 26.21 -16.65 -20.21
CA ASP A 352 25.23 -15.58 -19.94
C ASP A 352 23.78 -16.09 -19.87
N ASP A 353 23.56 -17.39 -20.12
CA ASP A 353 22.28 -18.07 -19.95
C ASP A 353 22.49 -19.56 -19.66
N ASP A 354 21.41 -20.24 -19.28
CA ASP A 354 21.37 -21.69 -19.23
C ASP A 354 21.47 -22.28 -20.64
N VAL A 355 22.37 -23.25 -20.82
CA VAL A 355 22.62 -23.87 -22.14
C VAL A 355 22.87 -25.38 -22.01
N TYR A 356 22.70 -26.10 -23.11
CA TYR A 356 23.36 -27.39 -23.26
C TYR A 356 24.77 -27.16 -23.78
N LEU A 357 25.79 -27.59 -23.02
CA LEU A 357 27.19 -27.39 -23.35
C LEU A 357 27.83 -28.68 -23.87
N THR A 358 28.48 -28.59 -25.02
CA THR A 358 29.41 -29.61 -25.51
C THR A 358 30.84 -29.06 -25.46
N ALA A 359 31.75 -29.81 -24.83
CA ALA A 359 33.15 -29.41 -24.69
C ALA A 359 34.09 -30.56 -25.05
N PHE A 360 34.98 -30.32 -26.00
CA PHE A 360 35.95 -31.31 -26.44
C PHE A 360 37.28 -30.69 -26.83
N VAL A 361 38.31 -31.54 -26.86
CA VAL A 361 39.65 -31.18 -27.31
C VAL A 361 39.84 -31.72 -28.72
N SER A 362 40.33 -30.90 -29.62
CA SER A 362 40.79 -31.30 -30.96
C SER A 362 42.26 -30.99 -31.17
N ASP A 363 42.89 -31.74 -32.06
CA ASP A 363 44.26 -31.48 -32.50
C ASP A 363 44.31 -30.34 -33.56
N LEU A 364 45.51 -30.04 -34.04
CA LEU A 364 45.74 -29.03 -35.10
C LEU A 364 45.00 -29.33 -36.42
N LEU A 365 44.67 -30.59 -36.69
CA LEU A 365 43.93 -31.02 -37.88
C LEU A 365 42.41 -30.99 -37.65
N GLY A 366 41.96 -30.60 -36.46
CA GLY A 366 40.55 -30.55 -36.09
C GLY A 366 39.96 -31.91 -35.69
N LYS A 367 40.78 -32.96 -35.59
CA LYS A 367 40.31 -34.27 -35.15
C LYS A 367 40.03 -34.22 -33.65
N GLN A 368 38.83 -34.63 -33.27
CA GLN A 368 38.43 -34.74 -31.86
C GLN A 368 39.30 -35.80 -31.16
N VAL A 369 39.98 -35.38 -30.10
CA VAL A 369 40.83 -36.21 -29.26
C VAL A 369 40.01 -36.80 -28.11
N LYS A 370 39.23 -35.97 -27.42
CA LYS A 370 38.45 -36.38 -26.24
C LYS A 370 37.37 -35.35 -25.90
N PHE A 371 36.25 -35.79 -25.32
CA PHE A 371 35.36 -34.90 -24.57
C PHE A 371 36.00 -34.49 -23.24
N LEU A 372 35.75 -33.25 -22.83
CA LEU A 372 36.01 -32.79 -21.48
C LEU A 372 34.91 -33.29 -20.54
N THR A 373 35.19 -33.29 -19.25
CA THR A 373 34.27 -33.76 -18.22
C THR A 373 34.02 -32.67 -17.18
N HIS A 374 32.82 -32.64 -16.63
CA HIS A 374 32.48 -31.77 -15.51
C HIS A 374 33.36 -32.14 -14.30
N PRO A 375 34.05 -31.16 -13.67
CA PRO A 375 35.02 -31.45 -12.63
C PRO A 375 34.42 -32.11 -11.39
N GLU A 376 33.15 -31.83 -11.09
CA GLU A 376 32.48 -32.31 -9.87
C GLU A 376 31.69 -33.61 -10.09
N THR A 377 30.98 -33.74 -11.22
CA THR A 377 30.09 -34.88 -11.48
C THR A 377 30.77 -35.96 -12.32
N GLY A 378 31.87 -35.63 -13.02
CA GLY A 378 32.55 -36.53 -13.95
C GLY A 378 31.80 -36.78 -15.27
N GLU A 379 30.64 -36.16 -15.46
CA GLU A 379 29.84 -36.30 -16.68
C GLU A 379 30.56 -35.67 -17.87
N LYS A 380 30.39 -36.28 -19.04
CA LYS A 380 30.96 -35.74 -20.29
C LYS A 380 30.17 -34.49 -20.68
N PHE A 381 30.89 -33.46 -21.12
CA PHE A 381 30.27 -32.32 -21.79
C PHE A 381 29.86 -32.72 -23.21
N ASP A 382 28.77 -33.46 -23.33
CA ASP A 382 28.07 -33.74 -24.58
C ASP A 382 26.60 -33.38 -24.39
N LYS A 383 26.25 -32.15 -24.79
CA LYS A 383 24.95 -31.52 -24.49
C LYS A 383 24.58 -31.60 -23.00
N LEU A 384 25.56 -31.36 -22.13
CA LEU A 384 25.35 -31.33 -20.69
C LEU A 384 24.65 -30.02 -20.31
N LEU A 385 23.57 -30.08 -19.54
CA LEU A 385 22.90 -28.88 -19.05
C LEU A 385 23.81 -28.12 -18.10
N MET A 386 24.09 -26.85 -18.42
CA MET A 386 24.94 -25.97 -17.62
C MET A 386 24.17 -24.69 -17.30
N PRO A 387 24.09 -24.29 -16.01
CA PRO A 387 23.38 -23.07 -15.64
C PRO A 387 24.18 -21.83 -16.04
N MET A 388 23.51 -20.68 -16.10
CA MET A 388 24.15 -19.37 -16.22
C MET A 388 25.21 -19.17 -15.13
N GLY A 389 26.32 -18.49 -15.47
CA GLY A 389 27.35 -18.10 -14.51
C GLY A 389 28.77 -18.51 -14.91
N GLU A 390 29.66 -18.48 -13.93
CA GLU A 390 31.08 -18.83 -14.10
C GLU A 390 31.33 -20.31 -13.83
N HIS A 391 32.05 -20.94 -14.73
CA HIS A 391 32.32 -22.38 -14.73
C HIS A 391 33.76 -22.69 -15.06
N TYR A 392 34.15 -23.94 -14.82
CA TYR A 392 35.43 -24.43 -15.29
C TYR A 392 35.42 -25.91 -15.65
N THR A 393 36.41 -26.32 -16.43
CA THR A 393 36.76 -27.72 -16.65
C THR A 393 38.28 -27.87 -16.67
N ILE A 394 38.77 -29.10 -16.61
CA ILE A 394 40.19 -29.42 -16.59
C ILE A 394 40.50 -30.31 -17.77
N PHE A 395 41.46 -29.89 -18.59
CA PHE A 395 42.05 -30.74 -19.60
C PHE A 395 43.32 -31.38 -19.04
N ASN A 396 43.31 -32.70 -18.92
CA ASN A 396 44.48 -33.51 -18.62
C ASN A 396 44.98 -34.14 -19.92
N ALA A 397 46.21 -33.82 -20.32
CA ALA A 397 46.83 -34.41 -21.50
C ALA A 397 47.05 -35.93 -21.28
N PRO A 398 46.61 -36.80 -22.20
CA PRO A 398 46.94 -38.22 -22.15
C PRO A 398 48.47 -38.44 -22.14
N GLU A 399 48.94 -39.51 -21.49
CA GLU A 399 50.39 -39.82 -21.44
C GLU A 399 51.02 -39.89 -22.84
N LEU A 400 50.29 -40.48 -23.80
CA LEU A 400 50.71 -40.64 -25.20
C LEU A 400 50.42 -39.40 -26.08
N ALA A 401 49.98 -38.28 -25.51
CA ALA A 401 49.73 -37.05 -26.27
C ALA A 401 51.04 -36.45 -26.81
N SER A 402 51.06 -36.06 -28.08
CA SER A 402 52.21 -35.37 -28.68
C SER A 402 52.35 -33.96 -28.11
N GLN A 403 53.58 -33.49 -27.90
CA GLN A 403 53.83 -32.08 -27.61
C GLN A 403 53.31 -31.22 -28.77
N GLY A 404 52.63 -30.10 -28.47
CA GLY A 404 52.08 -29.25 -29.52
C GLY A 404 50.87 -28.41 -29.08
N LEU A 405 50.20 -27.86 -30.09
CA LEU A 405 48.99 -27.05 -29.91
C LEU A 405 47.74 -27.93 -29.96
N TYR A 406 46.80 -27.62 -29.07
CA TYR A 406 45.47 -28.23 -29.01
C TYR A 406 44.42 -27.13 -28.99
N ASN A 407 43.25 -27.44 -29.54
CA ASN A 407 42.09 -26.57 -29.51
C ASN A 407 41.08 -27.14 -28.52
N ILE A 408 40.69 -26.35 -27.53
CA ILE A 408 39.57 -26.67 -26.66
C ILE A 408 38.35 -25.97 -27.23
N VAL A 409 37.39 -26.75 -27.71
CA VAL A 409 36.16 -26.27 -28.35
C VAL A 409 35.03 -26.38 -27.35
N LEU A 410 34.38 -25.25 -27.07
CA LEU A 410 33.16 -25.15 -26.29
C LEU A 410 32.03 -24.75 -27.24
N ILE A 411 30.92 -25.48 -27.20
CA ILE A 411 29.75 -25.25 -28.02
C ILE A 411 28.54 -25.16 -27.08
N ALA A 412 27.96 -23.97 -26.98
CA ALA A 412 26.75 -23.73 -26.19
C ALA A 412 25.53 -23.74 -27.11
N TYR A 413 24.59 -24.63 -26.81
CA TYR A 413 23.31 -24.75 -27.49
C TYR A 413 22.23 -24.10 -26.62
N PRO A 414 21.48 -23.12 -27.15
CA PRO A 414 20.37 -22.51 -26.42
C PRO A 414 19.29 -23.55 -26.06
N ILE A 415 18.63 -23.34 -24.93
CA ILE A 415 17.50 -24.14 -24.49
C ILE A 415 16.21 -23.49 -25.01
N ASN A 416 15.35 -24.29 -25.66
CA ASN A 416 14.02 -23.89 -26.13
C ASN A 416 13.97 -22.65 -27.01
N ASP A 417 15.06 -22.32 -27.70
CA ASP A 417 15.13 -21.15 -28.57
C ASP A 417 15.61 -21.52 -29.99
N PRO A 418 14.69 -21.59 -30.98
CA PRO A 418 15.04 -21.90 -32.35
C PRO A 418 15.58 -20.68 -33.13
N THR A 419 15.63 -19.49 -32.53
CA THR A 419 15.95 -18.22 -33.22
C THR A 419 17.43 -17.85 -33.15
N ILE A 420 18.22 -18.53 -32.31
CA ILE A 420 19.64 -18.22 -32.08
C ILE A 420 20.60 -19.22 -32.72
N GLU A 421 21.71 -18.68 -33.22
CA GLU A 421 22.85 -19.44 -33.74
C GLU A 421 23.72 -20.00 -32.59
N ILE A 422 24.17 -21.24 -32.75
CA ILE A 422 25.01 -21.96 -31.78
C ILE A 422 26.27 -21.14 -31.43
N SER A 423 26.48 -20.85 -30.15
CA SER A 423 27.67 -20.14 -29.68
C SER A 423 28.88 -21.07 -29.61
N ARG A 424 30.02 -20.63 -30.16
CA ARG A 424 31.26 -21.42 -30.18
C ARG A 424 32.44 -20.59 -29.65
N ALA A 425 33.16 -21.14 -28.68
CA ALA A 425 34.43 -20.61 -28.22
C ALA A 425 35.55 -21.63 -28.45
N VAL A 426 36.70 -21.16 -28.95
CA VAL A 426 37.89 -22.00 -29.17
C VAL A 426 39.06 -21.43 -28.39
N VAL A 427 39.50 -22.17 -27.37
CA VAL A 427 40.66 -21.81 -26.55
C VAL A 427 41.86 -22.61 -27.05
N LYS A 428 42.86 -21.90 -27.59
CA LYS A 428 44.11 -22.51 -28.05
C LYS A 428 45.05 -22.74 -26.86
N VAL A 429 45.48 -23.97 -26.66
CA VAL A 429 46.38 -24.34 -25.56
C VAL A 429 47.63 -25.04 -26.08
N GLN A 430 48.77 -24.84 -25.41
CA GLN A 430 50.05 -25.42 -25.80
C GLN A 430 50.55 -26.40 -24.73
N LEU A 431 50.65 -27.67 -25.09
CA LEU A 431 51.29 -28.71 -24.28
C LEU A 431 52.81 -28.65 -24.49
N VAL A 432 53.57 -28.45 -23.41
CA VAL A 432 55.04 -28.50 -23.38
C VAL A 432 55.46 -29.59 -22.41
N LYS A 433 55.97 -30.71 -22.95
CA LYS A 433 56.53 -31.78 -22.12
C LYS A 433 57.97 -31.42 -21.81
N ASP A 434 58.23 -31.03 -20.56
CA ASP A 434 59.61 -30.95 -20.08
C ASP A 434 60.17 -32.36 -20.12
N GLY A 435 61.18 -32.59 -20.97
CA GLY A 435 61.82 -33.88 -21.09
C GLY A 435 62.49 -34.25 -19.78
N VAL A 436 61.80 -35.02 -18.94
CA VAL A 436 62.46 -35.81 -17.91
C VAL A 436 63.20 -36.90 -18.66
N ARG A 437 64.51 -36.67 -18.82
CA ARG A 437 65.48 -37.69 -19.23
C ARG A 437 65.51 -38.83 -18.22
#